data_AF-A0A498REB0-F1
#
_entry.id   AF-A0A498REB0-F1
#
_cell.length_a   1.000
_cell.length_b   1.000
_cell.length_c   1.000
_cell.angle_alpha   90.00
_cell.angle_beta   90.00
_cell.angle_gamma   90.00
#
_symmetry.space_group_name_H-M   'P 1'
#
loop_
_entity.id
_entity.type
_entity.pdbx_description
1 polymer ?
#
loop_
_entity_poly.entity_id
_entity_poly.type
_entity_poly.pdbx_seq_one_letter_code
_entity_poly.pdbx_strand_id
1 'polypeptide(L)'
;MISTVLTSLIVSLIVSIFTFTIGLRAGKNQADRPKLKEIYRMLAVHFVELQKGIAEGCPKKWEDYLFDKGEYYTTVERMIKDGSLIDLPPKLMLRLEKLEQEILYFGYKHNQIAKEMSRFTFEYLQKYVSNPIEESKYIIRYGTLKSSRGLAIGILLTEDGVKDFISNFNDNNVGISFRVFNDREEKEIYVYPDGLSISIADFVEKLSLSIREQPSVSTLLNERPMLQRQVSNIINILERRTNDPHPFWQTILTAFHDVLKG
;
A
#
# COMPACT_ATOMS: atom_id res chain seq x y z
N MET A 1 -7.73 -58.97 32.93
CA MET A 1 -8.26 -57.93 33.84
C MET A 1 -7.19 -56.91 34.23
N ILE A 2 -6.05 -57.32 34.80
CA ILE A 2 -4.92 -56.42 35.17
C ILE A 2 -4.38 -55.63 33.97
N SER A 3 -4.18 -56.30 32.82
CA SER A 3 -3.73 -55.63 31.59
C SER A 3 -4.71 -54.53 31.13
N THR A 4 -6.01 -54.79 31.14
CA THR A 4 -7.05 -53.82 30.74
C THR A 4 -7.11 -52.62 31.68
N VAL A 5 -6.99 -52.85 32.99
CA VAL A 5 -6.95 -51.77 34.00
C VAL A 5 -5.71 -50.92 33.80
N LEU A 6 -4.53 -51.53 33.63
CA LEU A 6 -3.28 -50.82 33.40
C LEU A 6 -3.30 -50.01 32.09
N THR A 7 -3.83 -50.57 31.01
CA THR A 7 -4.02 -49.86 29.73
C THR A 7 -4.98 -48.68 29.90
N SER A 8 -6.09 -48.86 30.60
CA SER A 8 -7.04 -47.76 30.85
C SER A 8 -6.43 -46.64 31.70
N LEU A 9 -5.56 -46.98 32.66
CA LEU A 9 -4.89 -46.03 33.53
C LEU A 9 -3.86 -45.19 32.75
N ILE A 10 -3.05 -45.84 31.90
CA ILE A 10 -2.10 -45.16 31.01
C ILE A 10 -2.83 -44.26 30.01
N VAL A 11 -3.89 -44.76 29.37
CA VAL A 11 -4.69 -43.96 28.42
C VAL A 11 -5.32 -42.76 29.12
N SER A 12 -5.88 -42.94 30.32
CA SER A 12 -6.46 -41.83 31.10
C SER A 12 -5.43 -40.77 31.49
N LEU A 13 -4.21 -41.19 31.85
CA LEU A 13 -3.11 -40.28 32.18
C LEU A 13 -2.68 -39.47 30.97
N ILE A 14 -2.53 -40.12 29.81
CA ILE A 14 -2.20 -39.45 28.53
C ILE A 14 -3.28 -38.43 28.19
N VAL A 15 -4.56 -38.83 28.18
CA VAL A 15 -5.69 -37.94 27.88
C VAL A 15 -5.75 -36.76 28.85
N SER A 16 -5.48 -36.98 30.14
CA SER A 16 -5.43 -35.93 31.16
C SER A 16 -4.32 -34.91 30.87
N ILE A 17 -3.10 -35.36 30.55
CA ILE A 17 -1.97 -34.47 30.20
C ILE A 17 -2.28 -33.66 28.94
N PHE A 18 -2.89 -34.29 27.92
CA PHE A 18 -3.35 -33.61 26.72
C PHE A 18 -4.37 -32.53 27.04
N THR A 19 -5.41 -32.88 27.80
CA THR A 19 -6.50 -31.97 28.17
C THR A 19 -5.98 -30.79 29.01
N PHE A 20 -5.07 -31.05 29.95
CA PHE A 20 -4.43 -30.02 30.76
C PHE A 20 -3.57 -29.07 29.93
N THR A 21 -2.74 -29.60 29.02
CA THR A 21 -1.89 -28.80 28.12
C THR A 21 -2.74 -27.92 27.19
N ILE A 22 -3.82 -28.48 26.63
CA ILE A 22 -4.79 -27.72 25.81
C ILE A 22 -5.47 -26.62 26.66
N GLY A 23 -5.88 -26.95 27.89
CA GLY A 23 -6.51 -26.00 28.81
C GLY A 23 -5.61 -24.82 29.18
N LEU A 24 -4.36 -25.08 29.57
CA LEU A 24 -3.38 -24.04 29.88
C LEU A 24 -3.12 -23.13 28.68
N ARG A 25 -2.99 -23.72 27.49
CA ARG A 25 -2.73 -22.98 26.25
C ARG A 25 -3.93 -22.16 25.81
N ALA A 26 -5.13 -22.71 25.93
CA ALA A 26 -6.38 -21.99 25.67
C ALA A 26 -6.53 -20.78 26.60
N GLY A 27 -6.21 -20.95 27.89
CA GLY A 27 -6.22 -19.85 28.87
C GLY A 27 -5.22 -18.74 28.52
N LYS A 28 -3.97 -19.08 28.20
CA LYS A 28 -2.97 -18.09 27.76
C LYS A 28 -3.40 -17.39 26.47
N ASN A 29 -3.83 -18.15 25.47
CA ASN A 29 -4.28 -17.60 24.18
C ASN A 29 -5.46 -16.63 24.35
N GLN A 30 -6.32 -16.84 25.36
CA GLN A 30 -7.43 -15.94 25.66
C GLN A 30 -6.94 -14.62 26.28
N ALA A 31 -5.91 -14.65 27.14
CA ALA A 31 -5.31 -13.46 27.73
C ALA A 31 -4.56 -12.60 26.70
N ASP A 32 -3.81 -13.24 25.79
CA ASP A 32 -3.02 -12.54 24.75
C ASP A 32 -3.87 -12.07 23.55
N ARG A 33 -5.11 -12.58 23.44
CA ARG A 33 -6.00 -12.34 22.29
C ARG A 33 -6.22 -10.86 21.98
N PRO A 34 -6.54 -9.96 22.94
CA PRO A 34 -6.82 -8.56 22.63
C PRO A 34 -5.61 -7.84 22.04
N LYS A 35 -4.41 -8.09 22.60
CA LYS A 35 -3.16 -7.50 22.11
C LYS A 35 -2.86 -7.93 20.67
N LEU A 36 -2.97 -9.24 20.39
CA LEU A 36 -2.76 -9.76 19.04
C LEU A 36 -3.77 -9.22 18.03
N LYS A 37 -5.05 -9.12 18.41
CA LYS A 37 -6.07 -8.51 17.55
C LYS A 37 -5.71 -7.09 17.17
N GLU A 38 -5.21 -6.31 18.13
CA GLU A 38 -4.80 -4.94 17.87
C GLU A 38 -3.60 -4.86 16.91
N ILE A 39 -2.58 -5.69 17.11
CA ILE A 39 -1.42 -5.79 16.20
C ILE A 39 -1.89 -6.13 14.78
N TYR A 40 -2.74 -7.16 14.62
CA TYR A 40 -3.26 -7.56 13.31
C TYR A 40 -4.11 -6.46 12.66
N ARG A 41 -4.93 -5.75 13.44
CA ARG A 41 -5.76 -4.64 12.97
C ARG A 41 -4.91 -3.48 12.48
N MET A 42 -3.90 -3.06 13.26
CA MET A 42 -2.98 -1.99 12.86
C MET A 42 -2.26 -2.31 11.56
N LEU A 43 -1.75 -3.53 11.42
CA LEU A 43 -1.11 -3.99 10.20
C LEU A 43 -2.09 -4.04 9.02
N ALA A 44 -3.31 -4.53 9.23
CA ALA A 44 -4.33 -4.59 8.18
C ALA A 44 -4.65 -3.19 7.63
N VAL A 45 -4.89 -2.23 8.52
CA VAL A 45 -5.13 -0.82 8.13
C VAL A 45 -3.95 -0.27 7.33
N HIS A 46 -2.72 -0.48 7.83
CA HIS A 46 -1.51 -0.03 7.15
C HIS A 46 -1.37 -0.60 5.74
N PHE A 47 -1.55 -1.91 5.55
CA PHE A 47 -1.45 -2.53 4.23
C PHE A 47 -2.62 -2.16 3.30
N VAL A 48 -3.81 -1.87 3.83
CA VAL A 48 -4.93 -1.31 3.06
C VAL A 48 -4.58 0.08 2.53
N GLU A 49 -3.96 0.94 3.34
CA GLU A 49 -3.47 2.25 2.86
C GLU A 49 -2.43 2.10 1.75
N LEU A 50 -1.48 1.18 1.91
CA LEU A 50 -0.47 0.90 0.88
C LEU A 50 -1.11 0.40 -0.41
N GLN A 51 -2.09 -0.51 -0.31
CA GLN A 51 -2.83 -1.02 -1.46
C GLN A 51 -3.55 0.10 -2.21
N LYS A 52 -4.22 0.97 -1.45
CA LYS A 52 -4.94 2.12 -2.00
C LYS A 52 -4.00 3.05 -2.77
N GLY A 53 -2.86 3.40 -2.18
CA GLY A 53 -1.84 4.21 -2.85
C GLY A 53 -1.34 3.60 -4.17
N ILE A 54 -1.13 2.27 -4.22
CA ILE A 54 -0.73 1.58 -5.46
C ILE A 54 -1.84 1.65 -6.53
N ALA A 55 -3.10 1.51 -6.15
CA ALA A 55 -4.24 1.58 -7.07
C ALA A 55 -4.41 2.99 -7.66
N GLU A 56 -4.35 4.00 -6.80
CA GLU A 56 -4.60 5.42 -7.14
C GLU A 56 -3.42 6.09 -7.88
N GLY A 57 -2.29 5.41 -8.08
CA GLY A 57 -1.09 6.00 -8.68
C GLY A 57 -0.33 6.94 -7.73
N CYS A 58 -0.49 6.74 -6.42
CA CYS A 58 0.19 7.46 -5.35
C CYS A 58 0.82 6.47 -4.34
N PRO A 59 1.67 5.52 -4.79
CA PRO A 59 2.32 4.58 -3.86
C PRO A 59 3.25 5.30 -2.89
N LYS A 60 3.24 4.88 -1.61
CA LYS A 60 4.14 5.43 -0.60
C LYS A 60 5.61 5.09 -0.93
N LYS A 61 6.51 5.98 -0.56
CA LYS A 61 7.98 5.85 -0.60
C LYS A 61 8.55 6.09 0.80
N TRP A 62 9.85 5.81 1.00
CA TRP A 62 10.50 5.99 2.30
C TRP A 62 10.34 7.40 2.85
N GLU A 63 10.42 8.43 1.98
CA GLU A 63 10.31 9.83 2.41
C GLU A 63 8.92 10.22 2.94
N ASP A 64 7.91 9.35 2.79
CA ASP A 64 6.58 9.58 3.36
C ASP A 64 6.47 9.11 4.82
N TYR A 65 7.53 8.51 5.38
CA TYR A 65 7.62 8.05 6.76
C TYR A 65 8.44 8.99 7.64
N LEU A 66 8.37 8.77 8.95
CA LEU A 66 9.14 9.55 9.92
C LEU A 66 10.64 9.30 9.73
N PHE A 67 11.39 10.40 9.61
CA PHE A 67 12.84 10.39 9.59
C PHE A 67 13.37 10.55 11.02
N ASP A 68 14.10 9.56 11.51
CA ASP A 68 14.77 9.60 12.82
C ASP A 68 16.20 9.08 12.68
N LYS A 69 17.16 9.67 13.40
CA LYS A 69 18.58 9.23 13.43
C LYS A 69 19.22 8.90 12.06
N GLY A 70 18.85 9.60 10.99
CA GLY A 70 19.43 9.40 9.66
C GLY A 70 18.72 8.39 8.76
N GLU A 71 17.62 7.78 9.22
CA GLU A 71 16.88 6.75 8.47
C GLU A 71 15.37 7.02 8.52
N TYR A 72 14.65 6.56 7.49
CA TYR A 72 13.18 6.54 7.48
C TYR A 72 12.69 5.25 8.11
N TYR A 73 11.71 5.35 9.02
CA TYR A 73 11.21 4.20 9.77
C TYR A 73 9.81 3.83 9.27
N THR A 74 9.72 2.69 8.58
CA THR A 74 8.44 2.19 8.10
C THR A 74 7.55 1.67 9.24
N THR A 75 6.27 1.43 8.99
CA THR A 75 5.37 0.96 10.06
C THR A 75 5.84 -0.39 10.59
N VAL A 76 6.21 -1.33 9.72
CA VAL A 76 6.67 -2.66 10.14
C VAL A 76 8.01 -2.55 10.87
N GLU A 77 8.97 -1.78 10.36
CA GLU A 77 10.28 -1.61 11.00
C GLU A 77 10.18 -1.02 12.40
N ARG A 78 9.31 -0.03 12.63
CA ARG A 78 9.06 0.48 13.99
C ARG A 78 8.55 -0.61 14.91
N MET A 79 7.57 -1.39 14.45
CA MET A 79 6.98 -2.47 15.24
C MET A 79 7.95 -3.65 15.47
N ILE A 80 8.99 -3.79 14.64
CA ILE A 80 10.13 -4.71 14.91
C ILE A 80 11.00 -4.12 16.02
N LYS A 81 11.39 -2.84 15.90
CA LYS A 81 12.31 -2.17 16.85
C LYS A 81 11.71 -2.01 18.25
N ASP A 82 10.41 -1.77 18.36
CA ASP A 82 9.71 -1.67 19.66
C ASP A 82 9.26 -3.03 20.24
N GLY A 83 9.48 -4.13 19.49
CA GLY A 83 9.15 -5.48 19.90
C GLY A 83 7.67 -5.87 19.75
N SER A 84 6.81 -4.99 19.21
CA SER A 84 5.37 -5.26 19.06
C SER A 84 5.06 -6.45 18.15
N LEU A 85 5.93 -6.76 17.17
CA LEU A 85 5.71 -7.90 16.27
C LEU A 85 6.19 -9.24 16.82
N ILE A 86 6.90 -9.29 17.95
CA ILE A 86 7.50 -10.54 18.46
C ILE A 86 6.46 -11.63 18.74
N ASP A 87 5.22 -11.23 19.00
CA ASP A 87 4.09 -12.12 19.26
C ASP A 87 3.51 -12.75 17.97
N LEU A 88 3.94 -12.29 16.80
CA LEU A 88 3.50 -12.83 15.51
C LEU A 88 4.33 -14.04 15.06
N PRO A 89 3.78 -14.91 14.20
CA PRO A 89 4.57 -15.97 13.59
C PRO A 89 5.77 -15.41 12.79
N PRO A 90 7.01 -15.91 12.97
CA PRO A 90 8.19 -15.36 12.31
C PRO A 90 8.10 -15.30 10.78
N LYS A 91 7.47 -16.31 10.16
CA LYS A 91 7.20 -16.34 8.71
C LYS A 91 6.28 -15.20 8.26
N LEU A 92 5.34 -14.80 9.10
CA LEU A 92 4.45 -13.68 8.81
C LEU A 92 5.20 -12.35 8.96
N MET A 93 6.00 -12.18 10.02
CA MET A 93 6.83 -10.99 10.22
C MET A 93 7.74 -10.72 9.02
N LEU A 94 8.54 -11.71 8.61
CA LEU A 94 9.43 -11.60 7.45
C LEU A 94 8.68 -11.25 6.16
N ARG A 95 7.48 -11.80 5.99
CA ARG A 95 6.64 -11.53 4.82
C ARG A 95 6.09 -10.11 4.83
N LEU A 96 5.70 -9.58 5.99
CA LEU A 96 5.22 -8.20 6.15
C LEU A 96 6.34 -7.21 5.84
N GLU A 97 7.52 -7.40 6.45
CA GLU A 97 8.68 -6.53 6.25
C GLU A 97 9.12 -6.50 4.78
N LYS A 98 9.31 -7.68 4.18
CA LYS A 98 9.72 -7.78 2.78
C LYS A 98 8.69 -7.14 1.84
N LEU A 99 7.40 -7.40 2.06
CA LEU A 99 6.35 -6.84 1.20
C LEU A 99 6.26 -5.33 1.34
N GLU A 100 6.41 -4.77 2.55
CA GLU A 100 6.47 -3.32 2.73
C GLU A 100 7.65 -2.71 1.95
N GLN A 101 8.85 -3.29 2.06
CA GLN A 101 10.02 -2.84 1.30
C GLN A 101 9.81 -2.91 -0.22
N GLU A 102 9.20 -3.99 -0.72
CA GLU A 102 8.86 -4.14 -2.15
C GLU A 102 7.88 -3.04 -2.61
N ILE A 103 6.91 -2.67 -1.77
CA ILE A 103 5.97 -1.58 -2.06
C ILE A 103 6.68 -0.23 -2.10
N LEU A 104 7.56 0.05 -1.14
CA LEU A 104 8.30 1.31 -1.11
C LEU A 104 9.26 1.42 -2.30
N TYR A 105 9.90 0.31 -2.69
CA TYR A 105 10.73 0.26 -3.89
C TYR A 105 9.92 0.51 -5.16
N PHE A 106 8.73 -0.08 -5.26
CA PHE A 106 7.77 0.24 -6.31
C PHE A 106 7.39 1.73 -6.29
N GLY A 107 7.14 2.31 -5.12
CA GLY A 107 6.84 3.73 -4.96
C GLY A 107 7.98 4.65 -5.40
N TYR A 108 9.22 4.27 -5.12
CA TYR A 108 10.41 4.97 -5.61
C TYR A 108 10.48 4.93 -7.15
N LYS A 109 10.39 3.74 -7.77
CA LYS A 109 10.37 3.60 -9.24
C LYS A 109 9.24 4.42 -9.86
N HIS A 110 8.06 4.36 -9.26
CA HIS A 110 6.89 5.12 -9.68
C HIS A 110 7.14 6.62 -9.68
N ASN A 111 7.77 7.15 -8.62
CA ASN A 111 8.12 8.55 -8.55
C ASN A 111 9.14 8.97 -9.62
N GLN A 112 10.13 8.12 -9.90
CA GLN A 112 11.12 8.39 -10.94
C GLN A 112 10.49 8.45 -12.33
N ILE A 113 9.64 7.48 -12.66
CA ILE A 113 8.89 7.48 -13.93
C ILE A 113 7.95 8.69 -13.99
N ALA A 114 7.26 9.04 -12.91
CA ALA A 114 6.40 10.23 -12.88
C ALA A 114 7.18 11.52 -13.12
N LYS A 115 8.42 11.64 -12.60
CA LYS A 115 9.32 12.76 -12.89
C LYS A 115 9.74 12.79 -14.37
N GLU A 116 10.12 11.64 -14.93
CA GLU A 116 10.45 11.52 -16.35
C GLU A 116 9.27 11.95 -17.25
N MET A 117 8.06 11.47 -16.92
CA MET A 117 6.83 11.78 -17.65
C MET A 117 6.36 13.22 -17.47
N SER A 118 6.88 13.95 -16.49
CA SER A 118 6.51 15.36 -16.29
C SER A 118 6.91 16.24 -17.47
N ARG A 119 8.08 15.97 -18.09
CA ARG A 119 8.51 16.67 -19.30
C ARG A 119 7.63 16.33 -20.50
N PHE A 120 7.35 15.05 -20.71
CA PHE A 120 6.43 14.59 -21.75
C PHE A 120 5.05 15.25 -21.61
N THR A 121 4.56 15.38 -20.38
CA THR A 121 3.29 16.04 -20.08
C THR A 121 3.27 17.48 -20.56
N PHE A 122 4.35 18.23 -20.34
CA PHE A 122 4.46 19.60 -20.83
C PHE A 122 4.49 19.67 -22.36
N GLU A 123 5.27 18.83 -23.02
CA GLU A 123 5.34 18.77 -24.49
C GLU A 123 3.99 18.38 -25.09
N TYR A 124 3.26 17.46 -24.44
CA TYR A 124 1.93 17.04 -24.85
C TYR A 124 0.89 18.15 -24.68
N LEU A 125 0.98 18.93 -23.59
CA LEU A 125 0.10 20.08 -23.34
C LEU A 125 0.10 21.07 -24.50
N GLN A 126 1.27 21.33 -25.13
CA GLN A 126 1.43 22.30 -26.22
C GLN A 126 0.53 22.02 -27.44
N LYS A 127 -0.02 20.80 -27.58
CA LYS A 127 -0.97 20.45 -28.65
C LYS A 127 -2.37 21.04 -28.44
N TYR A 128 -2.72 21.41 -27.22
CA TYR A 128 -4.08 21.78 -26.82
C TYR A 128 -4.19 23.18 -26.23
N VAL A 129 -3.08 23.80 -25.85
CA VAL A 129 -3.07 25.16 -25.28
C VAL A 129 -2.74 26.22 -26.31
N SER A 130 -3.27 27.42 -26.08
CA SER A 130 -2.83 28.64 -26.77
C SER A 130 -1.57 29.21 -26.12
N ASN A 131 -1.10 30.38 -26.59
CA ASN A 131 0.01 31.09 -25.93
C ASN A 131 -0.29 31.29 -24.44
N PRO A 132 0.71 31.13 -23.55
CA PRO A 132 0.53 31.35 -22.13
C PRO A 132 0.13 32.80 -21.86
N ILE A 133 -0.75 33.00 -20.89
CA ILE A 133 -1.15 34.35 -20.43
C ILE A 133 -0.17 34.92 -19.40
N GLU A 134 0.58 34.03 -18.74
CA GLU A 134 1.62 34.37 -17.76
C GLU A 134 2.72 33.31 -17.85
N GLU A 135 3.97 33.75 -18.04
CA GLU A 135 5.14 32.89 -17.96
C GLU A 135 6.21 33.58 -17.11
N SER A 136 6.64 32.89 -16.07
CA SER A 136 7.73 33.29 -15.20
C SER A 136 8.73 32.14 -15.06
N LYS A 137 9.76 32.38 -14.25
CA LYS A 137 10.76 31.36 -13.93
C LYS A 137 10.13 30.08 -13.34
N TYR A 138 9.08 30.21 -12.52
CA TYR A 138 8.52 29.09 -11.75
C TYR A 138 7.10 28.70 -12.16
N ILE A 139 6.39 29.56 -12.89
CA ILE A 139 4.96 29.38 -13.17
C ILE A 139 4.68 29.62 -14.65
N ILE A 140 3.86 28.75 -15.23
CA ILE A 140 3.24 28.95 -16.55
C ILE A 140 1.73 28.85 -16.38
N ARG A 141 0.97 29.79 -16.97
CA ARG A 141 -0.49 29.78 -16.89
C ARG A 141 -1.15 29.87 -18.27
N TYR A 142 -2.16 29.01 -18.46
CA TYR A 142 -3.01 28.98 -19.63
C TYR A 142 -4.47 29.16 -19.20
N GLY A 143 -5.11 30.24 -19.67
CA GLY A 143 -6.49 30.58 -19.33
C GLY A 143 -6.65 31.40 -18.05
N THR A 144 -7.86 31.84 -17.77
CA THR A 144 -8.17 32.84 -16.75
C THR A 144 -8.06 32.26 -15.34
N LEU A 145 -7.41 33.01 -14.43
CA LEU A 145 -7.16 32.60 -13.04
C LEU A 145 -8.45 32.20 -12.32
N LYS A 146 -8.49 30.94 -11.87
CA LYS A 146 -9.55 30.35 -11.04
C LYS A 146 -8.93 29.41 -10.01
N SER A 147 -9.75 28.73 -9.22
CA SER A 147 -9.28 27.60 -8.41
C SER A 147 -8.70 26.50 -9.30
N SER A 148 -7.63 25.85 -8.86
CA SER A 148 -7.02 24.72 -9.56
C SER A 148 -6.90 23.51 -8.64
N ARG A 149 -6.95 22.32 -9.24
CA ARG A 149 -6.67 21.06 -8.56
C ARG A 149 -5.33 20.49 -9.01
N GLY A 150 -4.51 20.09 -8.05
CA GLY A 150 -3.26 19.41 -8.32
C GLY A 150 -3.49 18.04 -8.99
N LEU A 151 -2.94 17.88 -10.19
CA LEU A 151 -2.82 16.63 -10.92
C LEU A 151 -1.39 16.12 -10.74
N ALA A 152 -1.22 15.13 -9.86
CA ALA A 152 0.06 14.43 -9.75
C ALA A 152 0.25 13.56 -11.00
N ILE A 153 1.42 13.66 -11.65
CA ILE A 153 1.72 12.86 -12.85
C ILE A 153 1.61 11.36 -12.58
N GLY A 154 1.87 10.93 -11.35
CA GLY A 154 1.67 9.55 -10.92
C GLY A 154 0.26 9.01 -11.13
N ILE A 155 -0.77 9.84 -10.99
CA ILE A 155 -2.18 9.47 -11.22
C ILE A 155 -2.40 9.07 -12.68
N LEU A 156 -1.70 9.72 -13.62
CA LEU A 156 -1.84 9.47 -15.06
C LEU A 156 -1.30 8.09 -15.48
N LEU A 157 -0.50 7.45 -14.62
CA LEU A 157 0.04 6.12 -14.83
C LEU A 157 -1.01 5.02 -14.58
N THR A 158 -2.14 5.32 -13.94
CA THR A 158 -3.15 4.33 -13.59
C THR A 158 -4.53 4.71 -14.14
N GLU A 159 -5.27 3.72 -14.65
CA GLU A 159 -6.63 3.96 -15.14
C GLU A 159 -7.59 4.35 -14.01
N ASP A 160 -7.50 3.65 -12.87
CA ASP A 160 -8.33 3.93 -11.70
C ASP A 160 -8.05 5.32 -11.13
N GLY A 161 -6.77 5.71 -11.03
CA GLY A 161 -6.39 7.06 -10.59
C GLY A 161 -6.96 8.15 -11.50
N VAL A 162 -6.93 7.95 -12.82
CA VAL A 162 -7.53 8.90 -13.77
C VAL A 162 -9.05 8.99 -13.61
N LYS A 163 -9.74 7.85 -13.50
CA LYS A 163 -11.20 7.81 -13.27
C LYS A 163 -11.56 8.51 -11.96
N ASP A 164 -10.81 8.28 -10.90
CA ASP A 164 -11.02 8.91 -9.60
C ASP A 164 -10.73 10.41 -9.65
N PHE A 165 -9.70 10.82 -10.38
CA PHE A 165 -9.41 12.24 -10.58
C PHE A 165 -10.56 12.95 -11.31
N ILE A 166 -11.02 12.39 -12.43
CA ILE A 166 -12.06 12.97 -13.29
C ILE A 166 -13.43 12.96 -12.60
N SER A 167 -13.82 11.86 -11.93
CA SER A 167 -15.11 11.78 -11.23
C SER A 167 -15.25 12.81 -10.10
N ASN A 168 -14.13 13.13 -9.44
CA ASN A 168 -14.07 14.18 -8.44
C ASN A 168 -13.83 15.58 -9.06
N PHE A 169 -13.69 15.69 -10.38
CA PHE A 169 -13.46 16.93 -11.12
C PHE A 169 -14.79 17.44 -11.68
N ASN A 170 -15.64 17.98 -10.80
CA ASN A 170 -16.96 18.49 -11.16
C ASN A 170 -17.02 20.00 -10.94
N ASP A 171 -16.45 20.76 -11.87
CA ASP A 171 -16.70 22.20 -12.00
C ASP A 171 -16.20 22.73 -13.35
N ASN A 172 -17.08 23.40 -14.11
CA ASN A 172 -16.71 24.10 -15.35
C ASN A 172 -15.75 25.28 -15.12
N ASN A 173 -15.39 25.56 -13.86
CA ASN A 173 -14.55 26.68 -13.45
C ASN A 173 -13.27 26.27 -12.70
N VAL A 174 -12.98 24.98 -12.54
CA VAL A 174 -11.74 24.54 -11.88
C VAL A 174 -10.70 24.19 -12.95
N GLY A 175 -9.48 24.68 -12.80
CA GLY A 175 -8.33 24.29 -13.62
C GLY A 175 -7.58 23.09 -13.04
N ILE A 176 -6.56 22.62 -13.75
CA ILE A 176 -5.57 21.68 -13.23
C ILE A 176 -4.25 22.38 -13.00
N SER A 177 -3.50 21.96 -11.99
CA SER A 177 -2.09 22.30 -11.85
C SER A 177 -1.24 21.05 -11.81
N PHE A 178 -0.09 21.08 -12.44
CA PHE A 178 0.87 19.98 -12.34
C PHE A 178 2.29 20.52 -12.39
N ARG A 179 3.22 19.74 -11.85
CA ARG A 179 4.62 20.13 -11.76
C ARG A 179 5.44 19.44 -12.82
N VAL A 180 6.33 20.22 -13.44
CA VAL A 180 7.23 19.78 -14.49
C VAL A 180 8.65 20.00 -14.02
N PHE A 181 9.46 18.94 -14.14
CA PHE A 181 10.88 19.00 -13.82
C PHE A 181 11.66 19.18 -15.11
N ASN A 182 12.39 20.29 -15.21
CA ASN A 182 13.34 20.52 -16.30
C ASN A 182 14.75 20.68 -15.72
N ASP A 183 15.60 19.67 -15.90
CA ASP A 183 17.02 19.54 -15.50
C ASP A 183 17.39 19.95 -14.06
N ARG A 184 17.12 21.21 -13.66
CA ARG A 184 17.42 21.80 -12.34
C ARG A 184 16.31 22.65 -11.75
N GLU A 185 15.21 22.88 -12.48
CA GLU A 185 14.13 23.77 -12.04
C GLU A 185 12.78 23.05 -12.13
N GLU A 186 12.01 23.15 -11.04
CA GLU A 186 10.62 22.71 -10.96
C GLU A 186 9.74 23.90 -11.34
N LYS A 187 8.93 23.73 -12.38
CA LYS A 187 7.89 24.69 -12.76
C LYS A 187 6.52 24.13 -12.44
N GLU A 188 5.64 24.98 -11.94
CA GLU A 188 4.23 24.66 -11.77
C GLU A 188 3.43 25.24 -12.95
N ILE A 189 2.64 24.38 -13.58
CA ILE A 189 1.85 24.73 -14.75
C ILE A 189 0.39 24.70 -14.35
N TYR A 190 -0.32 25.79 -14.63
CA TYR A 190 -1.74 25.94 -14.40
C TYR A 190 -2.46 25.98 -15.74
N VAL A 191 -3.47 25.13 -15.89
CA VAL A 191 -4.27 25.02 -17.11
C VAL A 191 -5.74 25.11 -16.73
N TYR A 192 -6.38 26.21 -17.13
CA TYR A 192 -7.80 26.45 -16.92
C TYR A 192 -8.63 26.03 -18.14
N PRO A 193 -9.95 25.81 -17.99
CA PRO A 193 -10.79 25.32 -19.08
C PRO A 193 -10.75 26.17 -20.36
N ASP A 194 -10.65 27.50 -20.22
CA ASP A 194 -10.56 28.44 -21.34
C ASP A 194 -9.15 28.51 -21.97
N GLY A 195 -8.15 27.91 -21.33
CA GLY A 195 -6.80 27.76 -21.85
C GLY A 195 -6.60 26.56 -22.76
N LEU A 196 -7.58 25.63 -22.84
CA LEU A 196 -7.52 24.41 -23.64
C LEU A 196 -8.52 24.43 -24.80
N SER A 197 -8.14 23.80 -25.91
CA SER A 197 -9.03 23.54 -27.06
C SER A 197 -10.01 22.38 -26.84
N ILE A 198 -9.86 21.63 -25.74
CA ILE A 198 -10.70 20.50 -25.34
C ILE A 198 -11.05 20.59 -23.85
N SER A 199 -11.98 19.77 -23.38
CA SER A 199 -12.29 19.71 -21.94
C SER A 199 -11.08 19.20 -21.14
N ILE A 200 -11.00 19.58 -19.86
CA ILE A 200 -9.94 19.08 -18.96
C ILE A 200 -10.03 17.56 -18.81
N ALA A 201 -11.23 16.99 -18.72
CA ALA A 201 -11.42 15.55 -18.62
C ALA A 201 -10.84 14.84 -19.85
N ASP A 202 -11.20 15.29 -21.06
CA ASP A 202 -10.66 14.74 -22.31
C ASP A 202 -9.14 14.88 -22.40
N PHE A 203 -8.61 16.02 -21.94
CA PHE A 203 -7.16 16.24 -21.89
C PHE A 203 -6.47 15.23 -20.98
N VAL A 204 -6.97 15.04 -19.77
CA VAL A 204 -6.42 14.10 -18.78
C VAL A 204 -6.48 12.65 -19.29
N GLU A 205 -7.60 12.24 -19.89
CA GLU A 205 -7.73 10.89 -20.46
C GLU A 205 -6.73 10.66 -21.60
N LYS A 206 -6.68 11.57 -22.57
CA LYS A 206 -5.77 11.48 -23.72
C LYS A 206 -4.31 11.50 -23.30
N LEU A 207 -3.95 12.37 -22.37
CA LEU A 207 -2.61 12.45 -21.80
C LEU A 207 -2.23 11.14 -21.10
N SER A 208 -3.12 10.59 -20.26
CA SER A 208 -2.87 9.31 -19.58
C SER A 208 -2.66 8.16 -20.56
N LEU A 209 -3.45 8.08 -21.63
CA LEU A 209 -3.25 7.06 -22.67
C LEU A 209 -1.87 7.21 -23.32
N SER A 210 -1.51 8.43 -23.73
CA SER A 210 -0.21 8.71 -24.35
C SER A 210 0.99 8.48 -23.42
N ILE A 211 0.84 8.70 -22.11
CA ILE A 211 1.87 8.36 -21.11
C ILE A 211 1.98 6.85 -20.94
N ARG A 212 0.87 6.11 -20.84
CA ARG A 212 0.88 4.66 -20.61
C ARG A 212 1.46 3.88 -21.79
N GLU A 213 1.45 4.45 -22.99
CA GLU A 213 2.10 3.91 -24.18
C GLU A 213 3.64 4.09 -24.19
N GLN A 214 4.20 4.89 -23.27
CA GLN A 214 5.64 5.09 -23.21
C GLN A 214 6.37 3.80 -22.75
N PRO A 215 7.47 3.40 -23.41
CA PRO A 215 8.20 2.18 -23.04
C PRO A 215 8.66 2.14 -21.58
N SER A 216 9.07 3.28 -21.01
CA SER A 216 9.52 3.38 -19.61
C SER A 216 8.39 3.10 -18.60
N VAL A 217 7.13 3.28 -18.98
CA VAL A 217 5.96 3.04 -18.13
C VAL A 217 5.54 1.56 -18.12
N SER A 218 5.80 0.84 -19.22
CA SER A 218 5.35 -0.56 -19.41
C SER A 218 5.82 -1.52 -18.31
N THR A 219 7.06 -1.37 -17.82
CA THR A 219 7.63 -2.20 -16.76
C THR A 219 6.86 -2.04 -15.45
N LEU A 220 6.53 -0.79 -15.09
CA LEU A 220 5.77 -0.46 -13.89
C LEU A 220 4.34 -1.00 -13.95
N LEU A 221 3.69 -0.92 -15.12
CA LEU A 221 2.36 -1.47 -15.34
C LEU A 221 2.32 -3.00 -15.21
N ASN A 222 3.42 -3.68 -15.55
CA ASN A 222 3.54 -5.14 -15.42
C ASN A 222 3.83 -5.58 -13.96
N GLU A 223 4.59 -4.81 -13.19
CA GLU A 223 4.90 -5.11 -11.78
C GLU A 223 3.66 -4.92 -10.88
N ARG A 224 2.83 -3.91 -11.17
CA ARG A 224 1.71 -3.47 -10.33
C ARG A 224 0.70 -4.57 -9.97
N PRO A 225 0.16 -5.40 -10.90
CA PRO A 225 -0.84 -6.41 -10.57
C PRO A 225 -0.30 -7.51 -9.66
N MET A 226 0.98 -7.88 -9.79
CA MET A 226 1.61 -8.86 -8.92
C MET A 226 1.69 -8.33 -7.49
N LEU A 227 2.15 -7.09 -7.34
CA LEU A 227 2.25 -6.43 -6.04
C LEU A 227 0.87 -6.27 -5.38
N GLN A 228 -0.13 -5.80 -6.13
CA GLN A 228 -1.51 -5.70 -5.64
C GLN A 228 -2.05 -7.04 -5.14
N ARG A 229 -1.80 -8.15 -5.86
CA ARG A 229 -2.20 -9.50 -5.39
C ARG A 229 -1.48 -9.90 -4.11
N GLN A 230 -0.19 -9.63 -4.00
CA GLN A 230 0.58 -9.95 -2.79
C GLN A 230 0.06 -9.18 -1.57
N VAL A 231 -0.29 -7.90 -1.75
CA VAL A 231 -0.89 -7.05 -0.72
C VAL A 231 -2.30 -7.52 -0.36
N SER A 232 -3.18 -7.79 -1.33
CA SER A 232 -4.50 -8.38 -1.04
C SER A 232 -4.39 -9.66 -0.23
N ASN A 233 -3.42 -10.52 -0.56
CA ASN A 233 -3.20 -11.76 0.17
C ASN A 233 -2.76 -11.52 1.61
N ILE A 234 -1.92 -10.51 1.88
CA ILE A 234 -1.51 -10.22 3.26
C ILE A 234 -2.65 -9.60 4.06
N ILE A 235 -3.42 -8.68 3.46
CA ILE A 235 -4.61 -8.07 4.09
C ILE A 235 -5.59 -9.17 4.50
N ASN A 236 -5.93 -10.09 3.59
CA ASN A 236 -6.82 -11.22 3.89
C ASN A 236 -6.31 -12.09 5.04
N ILE A 237 -4.99 -12.30 5.15
CA ILE A 237 -4.40 -13.05 6.28
C ILE A 237 -4.58 -12.26 7.58
N LEU A 238 -4.26 -10.96 7.57
CA LEU A 238 -4.33 -10.09 8.74
C LEU A 238 -5.77 -9.92 9.24
N GLU A 239 -6.75 -9.75 8.35
CA GLU A 239 -8.16 -9.64 8.69
C GLU A 239 -8.70 -10.93 9.34
N ARG A 240 -8.38 -12.09 8.75
CA ARG A 240 -8.74 -13.40 9.34
C ARG A 240 -8.15 -13.56 10.74
N ARG A 241 -6.90 -13.13 10.93
CA ARG A 241 -6.20 -13.18 12.22
C ARG A 241 -6.69 -12.14 13.22
N THR A 242 -7.23 -11.01 12.75
CA THR A 242 -7.91 -10.03 13.61
C THR A 242 -9.19 -10.62 14.22
N ASN A 243 -9.92 -11.41 13.44
CA ASN A 243 -11.12 -12.10 13.95
C ASN A 243 -10.73 -13.25 14.89
N ASP A 244 -9.75 -14.05 14.49
CA ASP A 244 -9.26 -15.21 15.24
C ASP A 244 -7.72 -15.32 15.23
N PRO A 245 -7.03 -14.72 16.23
CA PRO A 245 -5.57 -14.74 16.32
C PRO A 245 -4.98 -16.15 16.43
N HIS A 246 -5.65 -17.01 17.19
CA HIS A 246 -5.24 -18.38 17.50
C HIS A 246 -6.36 -19.38 17.15
N PRO A 247 -6.45 -19.80 15.89
CA PRO A 247 -7.37 -20.84 15.48
C PRO A 247 -7.22 -22.07 16.37
N PHE A 248 -8.36 -22.59 16.84
CA PHE A 248 -8.43 -23.74 17.73
C PHE A 248 -7.59 -24.93 17.24
N TRP A 249 -7.61 -25.22 15.94
CA TRP A 249 -6.80 -26.28 15.32
C TRP A 249 -5.28 -26.05 15.41
N GLN A 250 -4.80 -24.80 15.38
CA GLN A 250 -3.39 -24.54 15.62
C GLN A 250 -3.02 -24.81 17.09
N THR A 251 -3.92 -24.50 18.01
CA THR A 251 -3.74 -24.80 19.44
C THR A 251 -3.64 -26.30 19.67
N ILE A 252 -4.51 -27.09 19.02
CA ILE A 252 -4.48 -28.55 19.06
C ILE A 252 -3.18 -29.09 18.44
N LEU A 253 -2.88 -28.75 17.19
CA LEU A 253 -1.71 -29.30 16.49
C LEU A 253 -0.40 -29.01 17.22
N THR A 254 -0.26 -27.82 17.79
CA THR A 254 0.95 -27.47 18.53
C THR A 254 1.01 -28.20 19.88
N ALA A 255 -0.12 -28.37 20.58
CA ALA A 255 -0.17 -29.21 21.78
C ALA A 255 0.18 -30.68 21.48
N PHE A 256 -0.27 -31.22 20.35
CA PHE A 256 0.12 -32.56 19.89
C PHE A 256 1.62 -32.68 19.61
N HIS A 257 2.20 -31.69 18.94
CA HIS A 257 3.63 -31.68 18.64
C HIS A 257 4.49 -31.58 19.91
N ASP A 258 4.08 -30.76 20.88
CA ASP A 258 4.80 -30.58 22.14
C ASP A 258 4.77 -31.86 22.99
N VAL A 259 3.63 -32.59 23.02
CA VAL A 259 3.52 -33.88 23.73
C VAL A 259 4.30 -34.99 23.03
N LEU A 260 4.45 -34.96 21.70
CA LEU A 260 5.23 -35.95 20.95
C LEU A 260 6.74 -35.69 20.95
N LYS A 261 7.16 -34.44 21.24
CA LYS A 261 8.58 -34.05 21.34
C LYS A 261 9.13 -34.00 22.77
N GLY A 262 8.26 -33.92 23.78
CA GLY A 262 8.62 -34.08 25.19
C GLY A 262 8.91 -35.53 25.53
#